data_AF-A0A7J3DJ12-F1
#
_entry.id   AF-A0A7J3DJ12-F1
#
_cell.length_a   1.000
_cell.length_b   1.000
_cell.length_c   1.000
_cell.angle_alpha   90.00
_cell.angle_beta   90.00
_cell.angle_gamma   90.00
#
_symmetry.space_group_name_H-M   'P 1'
#
loop_
_entity.id
_entity.type
_entity.pdbx_description
1 polymer ?
#
loop_
_entity_poly.entity_id
_entity_poly.type
_entity_poly.pdbx_seq_one_letter_code
_entity_poly.pdbx_strand_id
1 'polypeptide(L)'
;MKAKVLLVLIALLITLVSPTQYITNSKDWRDVYLTLHYADLSGESSFFIRSEEHGTKVLPYFVSKSEPVIIVESETETFIPDYEAYLKTLGFQNVSTLKTTHPYLLQEQLLEMLKNNSVPLTGFVLVDDAYGYDAVSVAQYAFKYKRWVLFTTKENRNRISSVLEANPGYSILFYGHMRREIADALSKFNIDKIDNQSRFKNNMELAEQLIKTTNTKQILITSGEYIEHEIMTGGDGNEVILFVSADKYPEDLINFIKKHDIKYVVVVGNELINTAREVREALGGEITVIAKYGMGFVGVAELQGQIYALDLFFLPKYQFNLTPVSAVYNPAAKELYIRFKNNGNVGNYFYTSAPIYVDNRSITTIVDKENQFLEPGDEKVIAYSVDLSAYIDKKMYAHLYTKYGESPYDMMYYVLEPGAVRPPYKLPILVSEFQDDSQLEIADGWYDDLSKEYIIQVTNVGPVDAYARGELKNIIIDGIPTTIAQNGTTLVRKGESASLPVDVELTDEDKKVNPTIHAVVYYGQSQDALIKRAEKDIELKGQICLPMLLVLTLLIVLIAGYYLWKKKKRKASWGENSPPTRRSK
;
A
#
# COMPACT_ATOMS: atom_id res chain seq x y z
N MET A 1 9.64 64.09 20.58
CA MET A 1 8.59 64.07 19.51
C MET A 1 8.90 63.05 18.40
N LYS A 2 10.13 62.95 17.89
CA LYS A 2 10.50 62.02 16.78
C LYS A 2 10.27 60.52 17.08
N ALA A 3 10.52 60.06 18.31
CA ALA A 3 10.29 58.66 18.68
C ALA A 3 8.81 58.24 18.72
N LYS A 4 7.90 59.16 19.13
CA LYS A 4 6.45 58.87 19.18
C LYS A 4 5.83 58.85 17.78
N VAL A 5 6.32 59.68 16.85
CA VAL A 5 5.87 59.67 15.45
C VAL A 5 6.34 58.40 14.74
N LEU A 6 7.57 57.94 15.00
CA LEU A 6 8.09 56.68 14.45
C LEU A 6 7.31 55.46 14.95
N LEU A 7 6.93 55.44 16.23
CA LEU A 7 6.17 54.33 16.82
C LEU A 7 4.73 54.26 16.29
N VAL A 8 4.11 55.42 16.01
CA VAL A 8 2.81 55.51 15.33
C VAL A 8 2.91 55.09 13.86
N LEU A 9 4.00 55.44 13.15
CA LEU A 9 4.24 55.00 11.78
C LEU A 9 4.54 53.49 11.68
N ILE A 10 5.29 52.92 12.64
CA ILE A 10 5.51 51.47 12.73
C ILE A 10 4.20 50.74 13.07
N ALA A 11 3.37 51.30 13.96
CA ALA A 11 2.05 50.74 14.26
C ALA A 11 1.05 50.86 13.10
N LEU A 12 1.15 51.90 12.27
CA LEU A 12 0.34 52.08 11.05
C LEU A 12 0.83 51.23 9.86
N LEU A 13 2.10 50.83 9.85
CA LEU A 13 2.67 49.92 8.85
C LEU A 13 2.39 48.45 9.17
N ILE A 14 1.92 48.13 10.36
CA ILE A 14 1.25 46.85 10.65
C ILE A 14 -0.16 46.98 10.09
N THR A 15 -0.30 46.90 8.76
CA THR A 15 -1.59 46.57 8.17
C THR A 15 -1.99 45.23 8.77
N LEU A 16 -3.09 45.22 9.54
CA LEU A 16 -3.73 44.01 10.01
C LEU A 16 -4.20 43.22 8.78
N VAL A 17 -3.31 42.37 8.26
CA VAL A 17 -3.71 41.30 7.35
C VAL A 17 -4.56 40.38 8.22
N SER A 18 -5.86 40.36 7.92
CA SER A 18 -6.75 39.41 8.59
C SER A 18 -6.36 38.02 8.11
N PRO A 19 -6.17 37.05 9.02
CA PRO A 19 -5.86 35.68 8.62
C PRO A 19 -6.97 35.16 7.70
N THR A 20 -6.57 34.45 6.66
CA THR A 20 -7.48 33.78 5.74
C THR A 20 -7.84 32.42 6.30
N GLN A 21 -9.11 32.04 6.16
CA GLN A 21 -9.59 30.72 6.56
C GLN A 21 -9.83 29.86 5.33
N TYR A 22 -9.30 28.65 5.33
CA TYR A 22 -9.48 27.68 4.25
C TYR A 22 -10.51 26.63 4.65
N ILE A 23 -11.47 26.36 3.79
CA ILE A 23 -12.44 25.27 3.99
C ILE A 23 -12.35 24.30 2.82
N THR A 24 -12.02 23.04 3.09
CA THR A 24 -12.10 21.99 2.07
C THR A 24 -13.51 21.42 1.97
N ASN A 25 -14.11 21.52 0.79
CA ASN A 25 -15.36 20.89 0.40
C ASN A 25 -15.11 19.81 -0.66
N SER A 26 -14.53 18.70 -0.23
CA SER A 26 -14.17 17.56 -1.08
C SER A 26 -14.28 16.26 -0.29
N LYS A 27 -14.72 15.19 -0.95
CA LYS A 27 -14.70 13.80 -0.45
C LYS A 27 -13.37 13.10 -0.74
N ASP A 28 -12.48 13.74 -1.50
CA ASP A 28 -11.12 13.25 -1.72
C ASP A 28 -10.22 13.68 -0.56
N TRP A 29 -9.65 12.70 0.14
CA TRP A 29 -8.76 12.94 1.27
C TRP A 29 -7.51 13.74 0.89
N ARG A 30 -7.07 13.66 -0.38
CA ARG A 30 -5.89 14.37 -0.87
C ARG A 30 -6.13 15.88 -0.90
N ASP A 31 -7.31 16.31 -1.31
CA ASP A 31 -7.69 17.72 -1.30
C ASP A 31 -7.72 18.27 0.13
N VAL A 32 -8.25 17.48 1.07
CA VAL A 32 -8.27 17.82 2.50
C VAL A 32 -6.84 17.96 3.01
N TYR A 33 -6.02 16.93 2.83
CA TYR A 33 -4.62 16.93 3.25
C TYR A 33 -3.85 18.15 2.72
N LEU A 34 -3.92 18.41 1.41
CA LEU A 34 -3.19 19.50 0.77
C LEU A 34 -3.64 20.87 1.28
N THR A 35 -4.95 21.06 1.48
CA THR A 35 -5.50 22.32 1.97
C THR A 35 -5.07 22.59 3.41
N LEU A 36 -5.14 21.58 4.28
CA LEU A 36 -4.71 21.70 5.68
C LEU A 36 -3.21 22.00 5.73
N HIS A 37 -2.40 21.21 5.02
CA HIS A 37 -0.94 21.39 4.99
C HIS A 37 -0.53 22.78 4.44
N TYR A 38 -1.23 23.27 3.41
CA TYR A 38 -1.01 24.61 2.89
C TYR A 38 -1.28 25.69 3.94
N ALA A 39 -2.42 25.60 4.63
CA ALA A 39 -2.81 26.58 5.63
C ALA A 39 -1.84 26.55 6.81
N ASP A 40 -1.48 25.36 7.29
CA ASP A 40 -0.53 25.16 8.40
C ASP A 40 0.84 25.78 8.09
N LEU A 41 1.36 25.56 6.87
CA LEU A 41 2.63 26.15 6.44
C LEU A 41 2.55 27.68 6.31
N SER A 42 1.41 28.20 5.87
CA SER A 42 1.14 29.63 5.70
C SER A 42 0.82 30.36 7.01
N GLY A 43 0.56 29.62 8.10
CA GLY A 43 0.09 30.19 9.37
C GLY A 43 -1.37 30.63 9.31
N GLU A 44 -2.15 30.05 8.41
CA GLU A 44 -3.57 30.32 8.19
C GLU A 44 -4.44 29.24 8.84
N SER A 45 -5.72 29.54 9.06
CA SER A 45 -6.65 28.57 9.66
C SER A 45 -7.23 27.64 8.59
N SER A 46 -7.40 26.36 8.91
CA SER A 46 -8.01 25.37 8.01
C SER A 46 -9.11 24.56 8.67
N PHE A 47 -10.10 24.23 7.85
CA PHE A 47 -11.26 23.41 8.21
C PHE A 47 -11.64 22.51 7.03
N PHE A 48 -12.40 21.46 7.29
CA PHE A 48 -12.92 20.59 6.23
C PHE A 48 -14.33 20.12 6.53
N ILE A 49 -15.07 19.80 5.46
CA ILE A 49 -16.41 19.25 5.55
C ILE A 49 -16.30 17.73 5.54
N ARG A 50 -16.88 17.07 6.55
CA ARG A 50 -16.96 15.59 6.63
C ARG A 50 -18.33 15.01 6.31
N SER A 51 -19.35 15.86 6.27
CA SER A 51 -20.71 15.52 5.87
C SER A 51 -21.50 16.79 5.56
N GLU A 52 -22.61 16.66 4.82
CA GLU A 52 -23.53 17.78 4.56
C GLU A 52 -24.05 18.40 5.87
N GLU A 53 -24.42 17.56 6.85
CA GLU A 53 -24.86 18.05 8.16
C GLU A 53 -23.76 18.80 8.90
N HIS A 54 -22.52 18.30 8.88
CA HIS A 54 -21.39 18.99 9.48
C HIS A 54 -21.17 20.37 8.83
N GLY A 55 -21.11 20.40 7.49
CA GLY A 55 -20.85 21.64 6.74
C GLY A 55 -21.98 22.67 6.84
N THR A 56 -23.23 22.25 7.03
CA THR A 56 -24.36 23.20 7.13
C THR A 56 -24.69 23.60 8.57
N LYS A 57 -24.54 22.70 9.55
CA LYS A 57 -25.02 22.95 10.91
C LYS A 57 -23.93 23.21 11.95
N VAL A 58 -22.70 22.79 11.69
CA VAL A 58 -21.64 22.82 12.71
C VAL A 58 -20.50 23.73 12.26
N LEU A 59 -19.94 23.47 11.07
CA LEU A 59 -18.77 24.19 10.57
C LEU A 59 -18.92 25.72 10.52
N PRO A 60 -20.07 26.30 10.14
CA PRO A 60 -20.22 27.76 10.10
C PRO A 60 -20.05 28.47 11.45
N TYR A 61 -20.08 27.73 12.57
CA TYR A 61 -19.80 28.27 13.90
C TYR A 61 -18.31 28.27 14.28
N PHE A 62 -17.48 27.49 13.58
CA PHE A 62 -16.02 27.48 13.73
C PHE A 62 -15.32 28.54 12.89
N VAL A 63 -15.96 28.95 11.79
CA VAL A 63 -15.39 29.86 10.82
C VAL A 63 -15.82 31.30 11.15
N SER A 64 -14.85 32.18 11.32
CA SER A 64 -15.05 33.60 11.54
C SER A 64 -15.71 34.26 10.33
N LYS A 65 -16.84 34.95 10.54
CA LYS A 65 -17.58 35.65 9.47
C LYS A 65 -16.89 36.92 8.99
N SER A 66 -16.00 37.48 9.80
CA SER A 66 -15.28 38.73 9.52
C SER A 66 -13.99 38.53 8.75
N GLU A 67 -13.44 37.31 8.77
CA GLU A 67 -12.21 36.96 8.08
C GLU A 67 -12.50 36.49 6.65
N PRO A 68 -11.56 36.69 5.70
CA PRO A 68 -11.66 36.09 4.37
C PRO A 68 -11.75 34.57 4.45
N VAL A 69 -12.63 33.98 3.63
CA VAL A 69 -12.81 32.54 3.52
C VAL A 69 -12.53 32.10 2.08
N ILE A 70 -11.61 31.17 1.91
CA ILE A 70 -11.35 30.50 0.63
C ILE A 70 -11.84 29.05 0.74
N ILE A 71 -12.82 28.70 -0.08
CA ILE A 71 -13.32 27.33 -0.19
C ILE A 71 -12.51 26.61 -1.25
N VAL A 72 -11.85 25.51 -0.89
CA VAL A 72 -11.28 24.57 -1.85
C VAL A 72 -12.36 23.54 -2.18
N GLU A 73 -12.96 23.64 -3.36
CA GLU A 73 -14.13 22.84 -3.76
C GLU A 73 -13.80 21.89 -4.90
N SER A 74 -14.06 20.59 -4.69
CA SER A 74 -13.95 19.58 -5.74
C SER A 74 -15.14 19.68 -6.70
N GLU A 75 -14.85 19.75 -8.00
CA GLU A 75 -15.89 19.78 -9.04
C GLU A 75 -16.57 18.42 -9.24
N THR A 76 -15.93 17.33 -8.84
CA THR A 76 -16.42 15.96 -9.06
C THR A 76 -16.95 15.31 -7.78
N GLU A 77 -16.36 15.62 -6.63
CA GLU A 77 -16.63 14.92 -5.37
C GLU A 77 -16.88 15.87 -4.20
N THR A 78 -17.81 16.82 -4.34
CA THR A 78 -18.19 17.74 -3.25
C THR A 78 -19.19 17.12 -2.25
N PHE A 79 -19.20 17.63 -1.01
CA PHE A 79 -20.27 17.36 -0.04
C PHE A 79 -21.48 18.27 -0.26
N ILE A 80 -21.24 19.56 -0.52
CA ILE A 80 -22.27 20.58 -0.66
C ILE A 80 -21.98 21.39 -1.92
N PRO A 81 -22.73 21.23 -3.01
CA PRO A 81 -22.52 22.01 -4.21
C PRO A 81 -22.70 23.52 -3.96
N ASP A 82 -21.83 24.35 -4.54
CA ASP A 82 -21.89 25.81 -4.45
C ASP A 82 -21.88 26.32 -2.98
N TYR A 83 -20.95 25.80 -2.19
CA TYR A 83 -20.87 26.11 -0.76
C TYR A 83 -20.59 27.60 -0.49
N GLU A 84 -19.98 28.30 -1.46
CA GLU A 84 -19.79 29.75 -1.41
C GLU A 84 -21.12 30.50 -1.32
N ALA A 85 -22.08 30.17 -2.18
CA ALA A 85 -23.40 30.79 -2.15
C ALA A 85 -24.08 30.54 -0.80
N TYR A 86 -23.97 29.30 -0.29
CA TYR A 86 -24.50 28.94 1.02
C TYR A 86 -23.90 29.79 2.16
N LEU A 87 -22.58 29.89 2.28
CA LEU A 87 -21.96 30.72 3.33
C LEU A 87 -22.34 32.20 3.20
N LYS A 88 -22.47 32.73 1.98
CA LYS A 88 -22.96 34.10 1.75
C LYS A 88 -24.37 34.31 2.32
N THR A 89 -25.26 33.32 2.21
CA THR A 89 -26.61 33.40 2.84
C THR A 89 -26.55 33.45 4.36
N LEU A 90 -25.50 32.89 4.98
CA LEU A 90 -25.26 32.94 6.43
C LEU A 90 -24.59 34.24 6.89
N GLY A 91 -24.32 35.17 5.97
CA GLY A 91 -23.78 36.49 6.26
C GLY A 91 -22.25 36.60 6.20
N PHE A 92 -21.54 35.60 5.69
CA PHE A 92 -20.11 35.71 5.40
C PHE A 92 -19.89 36.69 4.24
N GLN A 93 -19.03 37.69 4.42
CA GLN A 93 -18.90 38.81 3.47
C GLN A 93 -17.82 38.56 2.40
N ASN A 94 -16.72 37.90 2.76
CA ASN A 94 -15.54 37.74 1.92
C ASN A 94 -15.28 36.25 1.63
N VAL A 95 -16.17 35.62 0.87
CA VAL A 95 -16.05 34.21 0.49
C VAL A 95 -15.70 34.10 -0.99
N SER A 96 -14.67 33.32 -1.31
CA SER A 96 -14.30 32.93 -2.67
C SER A 96 -14.06 31.42 -2.75
N THR A 97 -14.11 30.88 -3.96
CA THR A 97 -13.87 29.45 -4.21
C THR A 97 -12.66 29.24 -5.12
N LEU A 98 -11.76 28.36 -4.69
CA LEU A 98 -10.76 27.71 -5.52
C LEU A 98 -11.32 26.35 -5.96
N LYS A 99 -11.69 26.25 -7.24
CA LYS A 99 -12.19 24.99 -7.79
C LYS A 99 -11.05 24.08 -8.22
N THR A 100 -11.19 22.79 -7.94
CA THR A 100 -10.26 21.76 -8.39
C THR A 100 -10.99 20.61 -9.07
N THR A 101 -10.42 20.12 -10.16
CA THR A 101 -10.86 18.90 -10.85
C THR A 101 -10.03 17.68 -10.48
N HIS A 102 -8.86 17.88 -9.86
CA HIS A 102 -7.93 16.81 -9.52
C HIS A 102 -6.92 17.26 -8.45
N PRO A 103 -6.59 16.43 -7.44
CA PRO A 103 -5.65 16.77 -6.37
C PRO A 103 -4.25 17.20 -6.83
N TYR A 104 -3.71 16.66 -7.94
CA TYR A 104 -2.38 17.06 -8.44
C TYR A 104 -2.36 18.49 -9.00
N LEU A 105 -3.47 18.96 -9.56
CA LEU A 105 -3.60 20.35 -10.00
C LEU A 105 -3.71 21.28 -8.80
N LEU A 106 -4.51 20.89 -7.79
CA LEU A 106 -4.59 21.62 -6.53
C LEU A 106 -3.21 21.72 -5.85
N GLN A 107 -2.44 20.63 -5.82
CA GLN A 107 -1.10 20.60 -5.23
C GLN A 107 -0.16 21.62 -5.89
N GLU A 108 -0.17 21.71 -7.22
CA GLU A 108 0.64 22.68 -7.97
C GLU A 108 0.18 24.12 -7.70
N GLN A 109 -1.13 24.36 -7.70
CA GLN A 109 -1.71 25.68 -7.41
C GLN A 109 -1.38 26.14 -5.98
N LEU A 110 -1.55 25.29 -4.98
CA LEU A 110 -1.24 25.60 -3.58
C LEU A 110 0.27 25.81 -3.39
N LEU A 111 1.13 25.04 -4.05
CA LEU A 111 2.58 25.26 -4.02
C LEU A 111 2.95 26.62 -4.64
N GLU A 112 2.33 27.01 -5.74
CA GLU A 112 2.52 28.33 -6.34
C GLU A 112 2.04 29.44 -5.40
N MET A 113 0.90 29.25 -4.74
CA MET A 113 0.39 30.18 -3.73
C MET A 113 1.36 30.33 -2.54
N LEU A 114 1.98 29.25 -2.05
CA LEU A 114 3.01 29.32 -0.99
C LEU A 114 4.20 30.19 -1.43
N LYS A 115 4.64 30.02 -2.68
CA LYS A 115 5.74 30.79 -3.26
C LYS A 115 5.37 32.27 -3.41
N ASN A 116 4.18 32.55 -3.93
CA ASN A 116 3.69 33.92 -4.12
C ASN A 116 3.51 34.65 -2.78
N ASN A 117 3.12 33.92 -1.73
CA ASN A 117 3.01 34.43 -0.37
C ASN A 117 4.35 34.44 0.40
N SER A 118 5.47 34.13 -0.28
CA SER A 118 6.82 34.12 0.30
C SER A 118 6.97 33.22 1.53
N VAL A 119 6.23 32.10 1.59
CA VAL A 119 6.38 31.11 2.65
C VAL A 119 7.73 30.39 2.48
N PRO A 120 8.62 30.41 3.50
CA PRO A 120 9.98 29.89 3.37
C PRO A 120 10.00 28.36 3.45
N LEU A 121 9.86 27.70 2.30
CA LEU A 121 10.00 26.26 2.19
C LEU A 121 11.49 25.85 2.18
N THR A 122 11.82 24.74 2.84
CA THR A 122 13.19 24.20 2.91
C THR A 122 13.38 22.92 2.08
N GLY A 123 12.28 22.31 1.65
CA GLY A 123 12.33 20.96 1.11
C GLY A 123 10.99 20.42 0.62
N PHE A 124 11.05 19.20 0.14
CA PHE A 124 9.88 18.40 -0.20
C PHE A 124 9.88 17.07 0.57
N VAL A 125 8.67 16.56 0.82
CA VAL A 125 8.46 15.18 1.21
C VAL A 125 7.61 14.51 0.14
N LEU A 126 8.11 13.43 -0.43
CA LEU A 126 7.43 12.66 -1.47
C LEU A 126 6.76 11.46 -0.83
N VAL A 127 5.47 11.27 -1.10
CA VAL A 127 4.69 10.12 -0.61
C VAL A 127 3.83 9.57 -1.74
N ASP A 128 3.63 8.26 -1.75
CA ASP A 128 2.70 7.60 -2.66
C ASP A 128 1.26 7.78 -2.15
N ASP A 129 0.37 8.29 -2.99
CA ASP A 129 -1.03 8.53 -2.60
C ASP A 129 -1.89 7.25 -2.57
N ALA A 130 -1.33 6.11 -2.98
CA ALA A 130 -1.94 4.81 -2.71
C ALA A 130 -1.96 4.47 -1.21
N TYR A 131 -1.12 5.12 -0.40
CA TYR A 131 -0.94 4.86 1.03
C TYR A 131 -1.20 6.13 1.86
N GLY A 132 -2.47 6.48 2.07
CA GLY A 132 -2.83 7.73 2.76
C GLY A 132 -2.23 7.89 4.16
N TYR A 133 -1.96 6.79 4.87
CA TYR A 133 -1.30 6.84 6.19
C TYR A 133 0.14 7.34 6.11
N ASP A 134 0.83 7.17 4.97
CA ASP A 134 2.18 7.69 4.78
C ASP A 134 2.15 9.23 4.74
N ALA A 135 1.15 9.81 4.07
CA ALA A 135 0.92 11.25 4.06
C ALA A 135 0.65 11.79 5.47
N VAL A 136 -0.21 11.12 6.24
CA VAL A 136 -0.50 11.49 7.64
C VAL A 136 0.77 11.41 8.50
N SER A 137 1.59 10.37 8.34
CA SER A 137 2.81 10.18 9.12
C SER A 137 3.80 11.33 8.92
N VAL A 138 3.95 11.81 7.68
CA VAL A 138 4.91 12.87 7.36
C VAL A 138 4.38 14.28 7.62
N ALA A 139 3.08 14.46 7.88
CA ALA A 139 2.45 15.77 7.99
C ALA A 139 3.16 16.67 9.01
N GLN A 140 3.32 16.17 10.25
CA GLN A 140 4.01 16.90 11.31
C GLN A 140 5.45 17.22 10.93
N TYR A 141 6.17 16.26 10.35
CA TYR A 141 7.56 16.47 9.95
C TYR A 141 7.66 17.56 8.89
N ALA A 142 6.77 17.51 7.90
CA ALA A 142 6.69 18.49 6.85
C ALA A 142 6.35 19.89 7.40
N PHE A 143 5.39 19.99 8.32
CA PHE A 143 5.07 21.23 9.01
C PHE A 143 6.27 21.79 9.80
N LYS A 144 6.89 20.97 10.65
CA LYS A 144 7.99 21.35 11.55
C LYS A 144 9.21 21.86 10.78
N TYR A 145 9.57 21.17 9.71
CA TYR A 145 10.73 21.50 8.89
C TYR A 145 10.39 22.38 7.68
N LYS A 146 9.16 22.89 7.58
CA LYS A 146 8.69 23.75 6.48
C LYS A 146 8.94 23.11 5.10
N ARG A 147 8.51 21.86 4.93
CA ARG A 147 8.57 21.12 3.67
C ARG A 147 7.18 20.96 3.07
N TRP A 148 7.09 21.02 1.75
CA TRP A 148 5.84 20.75 1.05
C TRP A 148 5.74 19.26 0.72
N VAL A 149 4.56 18.69 0.93
CA VAL A 149 4.31 17.27 0.62
C VAL A 149 3.82 17.16 -0.81
N LEU A 150 4.45 16.27 -1.58
CA LEU A 150 4.11 16.00 -2.97
C LEU A 150 3.64 14.55 -3.09
N PHE A 151 2.41 14.36 -3.53
CA PHE A 151 1.91 13.06 -3.92
C PHE A 151 2.58 12.60 -5.21
N THR A 152 3.13 11.38 -5.19
CA THR A 152 3.83 10.80 -6.34
C THR A 152 3.07 9.61 -6.88
N THR A 153 2.75 9.65 -8.18
CA THR A 153 2.17 8.53 -8.90
C THR A 153 2.79 8.38 -10.28
N LYS A 154 2.52 7.23 -10.91
CA LYS A 154 2.95 6.96 -12.29
C LYS A 154 2.49 8.08 -13.22
N GLU A 155 1.27 8.59 -13.05
CA GLU A 155 0.65 9.60 -13.90
C GLU A 155 1.31 10.98 -13.75
N ASN A 156 1.74 11.35 -12.54
CA ASN A 156 2.22 12.71 -12.25
C ASN A 156 3.76 12.82 -12.13
N ARG A 157 4.52 11.73 -12.25
CA ARG A 157 5.99 11.70 -12.07
C ARG A 157 6.76 12.79 -12.81
N ASN A 158 6.37 13.13 -14.05
CA ASN A 158 7.03 14.15 -14.85
C ASN A 158 6.81 15.56 -14.28
N ARG A 159 5.62 15.82 -13.73
CA ARG A 159 5.31 17.07 -13.03
C ARG A 159 6.14 17.18 -11.75
N ILE A 160 6.24 16.09 -10.99
CA ILE A 160 7.09 16.04 -9.79
C ILE A 160 8.56 16.33 -10.16
N SER A 161 9.13 15.67 -11.18
CA SER A 161 10.49 15.98 -11.64
C SER A 161 10.65 17.46 -12.00
N SER A 162 9.67 18.05 -12.69
CA SER A 162 9.69 19.47 -13.07
C SER A 162 9.66 20.39 -11.84
N VAL A 163 8.86 20.06 -10.83
CA VAL A 163 8.83 20.78 -9.54
C VAL A 163 10.20 20.68 -8.86
N LEU A 164 10.81 19.50 -8.79
CA LEU A 164 12.11 19.34 -8.13
C LEU A 164 13.24 20.06 -8.89
N GLU A 165 13.25 20.01 -10.22
CA GLU A 165 14.20 20.75 -11.07
C GLU A 165 14.12 22.27 -10.87
N ALA A 166 12.91 22.80 -10.67
CA ALA A 166 12.70 24.21 -10.41
C ALA A 166 13.18 24.65 -9.02
N ASN A 167 13.57 23.73 -8.14
CA ASN A 167 14.01 24.02 -6.76
C ASN A 167 15.26 23.18 -6.37
N PRO A 168 16.41 23.33 -7.06
CA PRO A 168 17.56 22.42 -6.95
C PRO A 168 18.31 22.45 -5.60
N GLY A 169 17.99 23.40 -4.71
CA GLY A 169 18.60 23.52 -3.37
C GLY A 169 17.76 22.92 -2.24
N TYR A 170 16.60 22.35 -2.54
CA TYR A 170 15.66 21.85 -1.54
C TYR A 170 16.02 20.43 -1.12
N SER A 171 15.97 20.14 0.18
CA SER A 171 16.14 18.77 0.67
C SER A 171 14.92 17.93 0.29
N ILE A 172 15.13 16.71 -0.19
CA ILE A 172 14.05 15.82 -0.63
C ILE A 172 14.08 14.56 0.23
N LEU A 173 12.98 14.29 0.91
CA LEU A 173 12.73 13.03 1.59
C LEU A 173 11.67 12.27 0.79
N PHE A 174 11.93 11.01 0.45
CA PHE A 174 10.90 10.07 0.06
C PHE A 174 10.52 9.21 1.27
N TYR A 175 9.23 9.12 1.54
CA TYR A 175 8.71 8.38 2.69
C TYR A 175 7.74 7.31 2.23
N GLY A 176 7.91 6.10 2.77
CA GLY A 176 7.13 4.94 2.40
C GLY A 176 7.71 4.20 1.20
N HIS A 177 6.87 3.40 0.55
CA HIS A 177 7.31 2.61 -0.59
C HIS A 177 7.48 3.47 -1.85
N MET A 178 8.66 3.40 -2.48
CA MET A 178 8.96 4.09 -3.74
C MET A 178 8.84 3.13 -4.93
N ARG A 179 7.79 3.31 -5.74
CA ARG A 179 7.65 2.61 -7.03
C ARG A 179 8.85 2.89 -7.93
N ARG A 180 9.30 1.91 -8.74
CA ARG A 180 10.53 2.10 -9.52
C ARG A 180 10.35 3.14 -10.60
N GLU A 181 9.19 3.26 -11.25
CA GLU A 181 9.05 4.30 -12.28
C GLU A 181 9.15 5.72 -11.70
N ILE A 182 8.85 5.87 -10.40
CA ILE A 182 9.13 7.09 -9.64
C ILE A 182 10.61 7.19 -9.32
N ALA A 183 11.23 6.12 -8.80
CA ALA A 183 12.66 6.08 -8.50
C ALA A 183 13.52 6.43 -9.73
N ASP A 184 13.20 5.89 -10.90
CA ASP A 184 13.90 6.13 -12.16
C ASP A 184 13.75 7.58 -12.61
N ALA A 185 12.50 8.10 -12.59
CA ALA A 185 12.22 9.49 -12.94
C ALA A 185 12.93 10.47 -11.99
N LEU A 186 13.16 10.05 -10.75
CA LEU A 186 13.76 10.86 -9.70
C LEU A 186 15.24 10.54 -9.42
N SER A 187 15.84 9.61 -10.17
CA SER A 187 17.20 9.08 -9.93
C SER A 187 18.31 10.13 -9.99
N LYS A 188 18.06 11.25 -10.67
CA LYS A 188 19.00 12.38 -10.77
C LYS A 188 19.02 13.29 -9.54
N PHE A 189 18.05 13.16 -8.64
CA PHE A 189 17.96 13.97 -7.43
C PHE A 189 18.58 13.24 -6.24
N ASN A 190 19.17 13.99 -5.31
CA ASN A 190 19.64 13.44 -4.04
C ASN A 190 18.45 13.32 -3.08
N ILE A 191 17.94 12.10 -2.91
CA ILE A 191 16.72 11.82 -2.15
C ILE A 191 17.07 10.95 -0.94
N ASP A 192 16.79 11.46 0.26
CA ASP A 192 16.79 10.65 1.47
C ASP A 192 15.56 9.73 1.46
N LYS A 193 15.68 8.49 1.95
CA LYS A 193 14.57 7.52 1.94
C LYS A 193 14.31 6.96 3.34
N ILE A 194 13.04 6.92 3.74
CA ILE A 194 12.56 6.16 4.92
C ILE A 194 11.58 5.10 4.42
N ASP A 195 12.01 3.84 4.39
CA ASP A 195 11.22 2.69 3.94
C ASP A 195 11.73 1.38 4.57
N ASN A 196 11.13 1.03 5.70
CA ASN A 196 11.36 -0.17 6.50
C ASN A 196 10.29 -1.24 6.26
N GLN A 197 9.52 -1.14 5.16
CA GLN A 197 8.43 -2.07 4.80
C GLN A 197 7.33 -2.20 5.87
N SER A 198 7.20 -1.18 6.70
CA SER A 198 6.31 -1.15 7.85
C SER A 198 5.90 0.28 8.13
N ARG A 199 4.60 0.58 8.04
CA ARG A 199 4.09 1.91 8.37
C ARG A 199 4.45 2.32 9.80
N PHE A 200 4.48 1.36 10.72
CA PHE A 200 4.83 1.60 12.12
C PHE A 200 6.31 1.90 12.31
N LYS A 201 7.21 1.13 11.66
CA LYS A 201 8.65 1.39 11.78
C LYS A 201 9.06 2.67 11.04
N ASN A 202 8.46 2.96 9.89
CA ASN A 202 8.68 4.22 9.17
C ASN A 202 8.28 5.41 10.03
N ASN A 203 7.11 5.35 10.64
CA ASN A 203 6.62 6.41 11.52
C ASN A 203 7.50 6.53 12.78
N MET A 204 7.93 5.41 13.36
CA MET A 204 8.87 5.39 14.50
C MET A 204 10.22 6.04 14.17
N GLU A 205 10.77 5.77 12.99
CA GLU A 205 12.02 6.38 12.52
C GLU A 205 11.87 7.91 12.41
N LEU A 206 10.76 8.37 11.84
CA LEU A 206 10.46 9.79 11.73
C LEU A 206 10.25 10.44 13.11
N ALA A 207 9.56 9.76 14.01
CA ALA A 207 9.36 10.17 15.39
C ALA A 207 10.69 10.32 16.16
N GLU A 208 11.64 9.40 15.96
CA GLU A 208 13.00 9.48 16.51
C GLU A 208 13.79 10.69 15.99
N GLN A 209 13.48 11.17 14.77
CA GLN A 209 14.06 12.42 14.26
C GLN A 209 13.40 13.66 14.89
N LEU A 210 12.08 13.65 15.03
CA LEU A 210 11.31 14.78 15.56
C LEU A 210 11.55 15.00 17.06
N ILE A 211 11.61 13.93 17.85
CA ILE A 211 11.74 14.06 19.31
C ILE A 211 13.04 14.73 19.75
N LYS A 212 14.10 14.60 18.93
CA LYS A 212 15.40 15.25 19.15
C LYS A 212 15.31 16.77 19.12
N THR A 213 14.31 17.34 18.43
CA THR A 213 14.13 18.79 18.29
C THR A 213 12.95 19.33 19.09
N THR A 214 11.98 18.49 19.47
CA THR A 214 10.83 18.92 20.29
C THR A 214 11.10 18.86 21.80
N ASN A 215 11.97 17.94 22.26
CA ASN A 215 12.22 17.67 23.69
C ASN A 215 10.93 17.49 24.51
N THR A 216 9.90 16.94 23.87
CA THR A 216 8.57 16.82 24.47
C THR A 216 8.49 15.69 25.48
N LYS A 217 7.57 15.85 26.43
CA LYS A 217 7.17 14.79 27.37
C LYS A 217 5.77 14.28 27.07
N GLN A 218 5.16 14.77 25.99
CA GLN A 218 3.86 14.39 25.49
C GLN A 218 3.97 13.87 24.05
N ILE A 219 3.34 12.74 23.78
CA ILE A 219 3.19 12.19 22.43
C ILE A 219 1.71 12.06 22.08
N LEU A 220 1.39 12.10 20.78
CA LEU A 220 0.10 11.63 20.29
C LEU A 220 0.23 10.22 19.76
N ILE A 221 -0.82 9.45 19.96
CA ILE A 221 -1.00 8.14 19.37
C ILE A 221 -2.28 8.17 18.52
N THR A 222 -2.16 7.67 17.28
CA THR A 222 -3.27 7.54 16.33
C THR A 222 -3.11 6.25 15.50
N SER A 223 -4.14 5.85 14.75
CA SER A 223 -4.03 4.75 13.79
C SER A 223 -3.36 5.14 12.47
N GLY A 224 -3.34 6.45 12.18
CA GLY A 224 -2.93 6.98 10.89
C GLY A 224 -3.99 6.79 9.79
N GLU A 225 -5.20 6.33 10.13
CA GLU A 225 -6.28 6.04 9.16
C GLU A 225 -7.25 7.21 8.95
N TYR A 226 -6.94 8.38 9.50
CA TYR A 226 -7.70 9.61 9.31
C TYR A 226 -6.80 10.84 9.45
N ILE A 227 -7.28 11.92 8.88
CA ILE A 227 -6.75 13.27 9.04
C ILE A 227 -7.51 13.96 10.17
N GLU A 228 -6.77 14.57 11.09
CA GLU A 228 -7.25 15.48 12.13
C GLU A 228 -6.20 16.60 12.30
N HIS A 229 -6.64 17.81 12.64
CA HIS A 229 -5.78 19.00 12.61
C HIS A 229 -4.55 18.91 13.54
N GLU A 230 -4.70 18.40 14.77
CA GLU A 230 -3.61 18.23 15.72
C GLU A 230 -2.61 17.15 15.26
N ILE A 231 -3.09 16.13 14.54
CA ILE A 231 -2.23 15.14 13.88
C ILE A 231 -1.45 15.79 12.71
N MET A 232 -2.04 16.73 11.97
CA MET A 232 -1.33 17.38 10.86
C MET A 232 -0.14 18.21 11.33
N THR A 233 -0.26 18.89 12.48
CA THR A 233 0.77 19.78 13.00
C THR A 233 1.61 19.17 14.13
N GLY A 234 1.17 18.07 14.74
CA GLY A 234 1.75 17.50 15.96
C GLY A 234 1.66 18.47 17.14
N GLY A 235 0.45 18.98 17.43
CA GLY A 235 0.21 19.94 18.51
C GLY A 235 1.04 21.22 18.34
N ASP A 236 0.93 21.86 17.17
CA ASP A 236 1.72 23.03 16.77
C ASP A 236 3.25 22.75 16.74
N GLY A 237 3.62 21.53 16.37
CA GLY A 237 5.01 21.10 16.22
C GLY A 237 5.73 20.83 17.53
N ASN A 238 4.99 20.62 18.62
CA ASN A 238 5.53 20.39 19.96
C ASN A 238 5.45 18.93 20.39
N GLU A 239 4.65 18.11 19.73
CA GLU A 239 4.34 16.74 20.17
C GLU A 239 4.65 15.76 19.07
N VAL A 240 5.09 14.55 19.39
CA VAL A 240 5.47 13.56 18.36
C VAL A 240 4.33 12.56 18.16
N ILE A 241 4.02 12.26 16.91
CA ILE A 241 2.94 11.34 16.53
C ILE A 241 3.50 9.93 16.32
N LEU A 242 2.87 8.96 16.99
CA LEU A 242 3.17 7.55 16.84
C LEU A 242 1.96 6.74 16.38
N PHE A 243 2.17 5.86 15.41
CA PHE A 243 1.13 4.99 14.88
C PHE A 243 0.97 3.72 15.70
N VAL A 244 -0.29 3.33 15.91
CA VAL A 244 -0.69 2.06 16.51
C VAL A 244 -1.85 1.43 15.74
N SER A 245 -2.19 0.18 16.01
CA SER A 245 -3.45 -0.39 15.56
C SER A 245 -4.54 -0.20 16.62
N ALA A 246 -5.81 -0.31 16.21
CA ALA A 246 -6.97 -0.24 17.11
C ALA A 246 -6.95 -1.27 18.23
N ASP A 247 -6.34 -2.44 17.96
CA ASP A 247 -6.35 -3.57 18.89
C ASP A 247 -4.96 -3.93 19.40
N LYS A 248 -3.90 -3.25 18.95
CA LYS A 248 -2.51 -3.58 19.32
C LYS A 248 -1.55 -2.43 19.06
N TYR A 249 -0.54 -2.29 19.91
CA TYR A 249 0.59 -1.39 19.67
C TYR A 249 1.85 -2.14 19.18
N PRO A 250 2.74 -1.49 18.39
CA PRO A 250 4.05 -2.03 18.04
C PRO A 250 4.93 -2.20 19.29
N GLU A 251 5.66 -3.31 19.42
CA GLU A 251 6.47 -3.59 20.64
C GLU A 251 7.48 -2.48 20.94
N ASP A 252 8.04 -1.86 19.90
CA ASP A 252 9.00 -0.77 20.01
C ASP A 252 8.42 0.52 20.60
N LEU A 253 7.09 0.70 20.62
CA LEU A 253 6.43 1.87 21.22
C LEU A 253 6.78 2.02 22.71
N ILE A 254 6.73 0.91 23.46
CA ILE A 254 6.99 0.95 24.90
C ILE A 254 8.44 1.32 25.16
N ASN A 255 9.36 0.81 24.33
CA ASN A 255 10.76 1.14 24.40
C ASN A 255 11.00 2.62 24.07
N PHE A 256 10.32 3.15 23.06
CA PHE A 256 10.38 4.57 22.70
C PHE A 256 9.94 5.47 23.86
N ILE A 257 8.77 5.20 24.45
CA ILE A 257 8.21 5.98 25.57
C ILE A 257 9.18 5.99 26.76
N LYS A 258 9.73 4.81 27.13
CA LYS A 258 10.70 4.70 28.23
C LYS A 258 12.01 5.42 27.93
N LYS A 259 12.56 5.22 26.73
CA LYS A 259 13.84 5.79 26.28
C LYS A 259 13.83 7.32 26.33
N HIS A 260 12.74 7.94 25.91
CA HIS A 260 12.60 9.40 25.85
C HIS A 260 11.93 10.01 27.10
N ASP A 261 11.65 9.20 28.11
CA ASP A 261 11.07 9.62 29.39
C ASP A 261 9.74 10.39 29.18
N ILE A 262 8.87 9.86 28.32
CA ILE A 262 7.55 10.40 28.04
C ILE A 262 6.64 10.25 29.27
N LYS A 263 5.84 11.28 29.56
CA LYS A 263 4.95 11.37 30.73
C LYS A 263 3.48 11.36 30.38
N TYR A 264 3.14 11.91 29.21
CA TYR A 264 1.78 12.07 28.74
C TYR A 264 1.62 11.41 27.37
N VAL A 265 0.54 10.66 27.22
CA VAL A 265 0.15 10.04 25.95
C VAL A 265 -1.27 10.48 25.64
N VAL A 266 -1.42 11.25 24.58
CA VAL A 266 -2.73 11.64 24.06
C VAL A 266 -3.10 10.65 22.97
N VAL A 267 -4.26 10.03 23.11
CA VAL A 267 -4.79 9.08 22.14
C VAL A 267 -5.92 9.77 21.39
N VAL A 268 -5.72 9.96 20.10
CA VAL A 268 -6.72 10.53 19.19
C VAL A 268 -7.38 9.37 18.47
N GLY A 269 -8.71 9.24 18.57
CA GLY A 269 -9.47 8.14 17.96
C GLY A 269 -10.20 7.27 18.98
N ASN A 270 -11.50 7.08 18.77
CA ASN A 270 -12.35 6.32 19.69
C ASN A 270 -12.04 4.81 19.66
N GLU A 271 -11.62 4.32 18.50
CA GLU A 271 -11.22 2.94 18.26
C GLU A 271 -9.94 2.55 19.02
N LEU A 272 -9.14 3.53 19.46
CA LEU A 272 -7.86 3.29 20.13
C LEU A 272 -7.96 3.19 21.66
N ILE A 273 -9.15 3.32 22.25
CA ILE A 273 -9.31 3.31 23.73
C ILE A 273 -8.75 2.02 24.35
N ASN A 274 -8.92 0.88 23.67
CA ASN A 274 -8.36 -0.39 24.14
C ASN A 274 -6.84 -0.38 24.09
N THR A 275 -6.23 -0.02 22.95
CA THR A 275 -4.78 0.13 22.82
C THR A 275 -4.22 1.12 23.84
N ALA A 276 -4.90 2.23 24.11
CA ALA A 276 -4.52 3.22 25.11
C ALA A 276 -4.39 2.60 26.51
N ARG A 277 -5.37 1.78 26.91
CA ARG A 277 -5.35 1.04 28.18
C ARG A 277 -4.18 0.06 28.21
N GLU A 278 -3.96 -0.70 27.15
CA GLU A 278 -2.88 -1.70 27.09
C GLU A 278 -1.50 -1.04 27.15
N VAL A 279 -1.30 0.09 26.47
CA VAL A 279 -0.06 0.88 26.55
C VAL A 279 0.18 1.35 27.98
N ARG A 280 -0.86 1.87 28.66
CA ARG A 280 -0.77 2.29 30.07
C ARG A 280 -0.37 1.13 30.98
N GLU A 281 -1.01 -0.03 30.81
CA GLU A 281 -0.73 -1.23 31.60
C GLU A 281 0.69 -1.74 31.38
N ALA A 282 1.17 -1.78 30.12
CA ALA A 282 2.52 -2.20 29.77
C ALA A 282 3.62 -1.27 30.34
N LEU A 283 3.26 -0.03 30.66
CA LEU A 283 4.12 0.97 31.31
C LEU A 283 3.93 1.01 32.84
N GLY A 284 3.25 0.02 33.43
CA GLY A 284 3.07 -0.07 34.88
C GLY A 284 2.13 0.98 35.47
N GLY A 285 1.37 1.69 34.64
CA GLY A 285 0.48 2.77 35.08
C GLY A 285 1.18 4.07 35.48
N GLU A 286 2.48 4.21 35.21
CA GLU A 286 3.30 5.37 35.59
C GLU A 286 3.11 6.59 34.68
N ILE A 287 2.46 6.41 33.52
CA ILE A 287 2.17 7.48 32.56
C ILE A 287 0.72 7.92 32.59
N THR A 288 0.48 9.19 32.25
CA THR A 288 -0.88 9.72 32.07
C THR A 288 -1.32 9.45 30.64
N VAL A 289 -2.47 8.78 30.47
CA VAL A 289 -3.08 8.53 29.18
C VAL A 289 -4.39 9.31 29.08
N ILE A 290 -4.52 10.14 28.05
CA ILE A 290 -5.66 11.01 27.78
C ILE A 290 -6.31 10.51 26.48
N ALA A 291 -7.61 10.22 26.50
CA ALA A 291 -8.35 9.89 25.29
C ALA A 291 -9.09 11.14 24.77
N LYS A 292 -8.73 11.59 23.57
CA LYS A 292 -9.38 12.71 22.86
C LYS A 292 -10.42 12.12 21.90
N TYR A 293 -11.70 12.27 22.25
CA TYR A 293 -12.83 11.74 21.47
C TYR A 293 -13.81 12.81 20.97
N GLY A 294 -13.71 14.02 21.50
CA GLY A 294 -14.61 15.10 21.14
C GLY A 294 -14.15 16.46 21.63
N MET A 295 -14.93 17.46 21.25
CA MET A 295 -14.71 18.86 21.56
C MET A 295 -16.00 19.50 22.10
N GLY A 296 -15.84 20.42 23.03
CA GLY A 296 -16.92 21.21 23.61
C GLY A 296 -16.86 22.66 23.17
N PHE A 297 -17.97 23.37 23.31
CA PHE A 297 -18.14 24.73 22.78
C PHE A 297 -18.36 25.75 23.88
N VAL A 298 -17.70 26.90 23.74
CA VAL A 298 -17.88 28.08 24.60
C VAL A 298 -18.26 29.25 23.71
N GLY A 299 -19.33 29.97 24.05
CA GLY A 299 -19.73 31.20 23.36
C GLY A 299 -20.68 31.05 22.17
N VAL A 300 -21.06 29.83 21.80
CA VAL A 300 -22.11 29.56 20.79
C VAL A 300 -23.32 28.96 21.51
N ALA A 301 -24.40 29.73 21.64
CA ALA A 301 -25.56 29.36 22.46
C ALA A 301 -26.21 28.04 21.99
N GLU A 302 -26.20 27.79 20.69
CA GLU A 302 -26.76 26.61 20.03
C GLU A 302 -25.96 25.33 20.34
N LEU A 303 -24.66 25.45 20.60
CA LEU A 303 -23.73 24.33 20.81
C LEU A 303 -23.26 24.21 22.27
N GLN A 304 -23.64 25.17 23.13
CA GLN A 304 -23.18 25.23 24.52
C GLN A 304 -23.60 23.99 25.32
N GLY A 305 -22.64 23.39 26.03
CA GLY A 305 -22.87 22.22 26.86
C GLY A 305 -22.98 20.90 26.08
N GLN A 306 -22.86 20.92 24.76
CA GLN A 306 -22.81 19.73 23.92
C GLN A 306 -21.35 19.32 23.64
N ILE A 307 -21.10 18.01 23.59
CA ILE A 307 -19.83 17.43 23.17
C ILE A 307 -20.03 16.88 21.76
N TYR A 308 -19.24 17.38 20.82
CA TYR A 308 -19.23 16.89 19.45
C TYR A 308 -18.05 15.96 19.23
N ALA A 309 -18.22 14.96 18.37
CA ALA A 309 -17.10 14.12 17.95
C ALA A 309 -16.06 14.96 17.22
N LEU A 310 -14.77 14.60 17.39
CA LEU A 310 -13.67 15.22 16.65
C LEU A 310 -13.96 15.23 15.14
N ASP A 311 -13.47 16.27 14.48
CA ASP A 311 -13.50 16.32 13.03
C ASP A 311 -12.40 15.42 12.49
N LEU A 312 -12.80 14.22 12.11
CA LEU A 312 -11.95 13.20 11.50
C LEU A 312 -12.34 13.05 10.03
N PHE A 313 -11.35 13.09 9.14
CA PHE A 313 -11.53 12.72 7.74
C PHE A 313 -10.90 11.34 7.51
N PHE A 314 -11.72 10.31 7.31
CA PHE A 314 -11.21 8.95 7.14
C PHE A 314 -10.54 8.77 5.78
N LEU A 315 -9.37 8.13 5.82
CA LEU A 315 -8.67 7.65 4.63
C LEU A 315 -9.33 6.36 4.11
N PRO A 316 -9.06 5.96 2.85
CA PRO A 316 -9.45 4.64 2.36
C PRO A 316 -9.00 3.53 3.31
N LYS A 317 -9.94 2.70 3.77
CA LYS A 317 -9.66 1.66 4.78
C LYS A 317 -9.06 0.40 4.17
N TYR A 318 -7.96 -0.06 4.75
CA TYR A 318 -7.39 -1.38 4.52
C TYR A 318 -8.09 -2.40 5.41
N GLN A 319 -8.80 -3.34 4.80
CA GLN A 319 -9.53 -4.38 5.51
C GLN A 319 -8.78 -5.70 5.40
N PHE A 320 -8.02 -6.01 6.44
CA PHE A 320 -7.38 -7.31 6.61
C PHE A 320 -8.39 -8.30 7.22
N ASN A 321 -8.75 -9.36 6.49
CA ASN A 321 -9.69 -10.36 6.98
C ASN A 321 -9.29 -11.76 6.52
N LEU A 322 -8.62 -12.50 7.39
CA LEU A 322 -8.25 -13.89 7.18
C LEU A 322 -9.20 -14.81 7.95
N THR A 323 -9.82 -15.76 7.28
CA THR A 323 -10.77 -16.71 7.87
C THR A 323 -10.31 -18.16 7.62
N PRO A 324 -10.19 -19.00 8.66
CA PRO A 324 -9.98 -20.42 8.49
C PRO A 324 -11.30 -21.06 8.05
N VAL A 325 -11.26 -21.86 6.99
CA VAL A 325 -12.44 -22.45 6.37
C VAL A 325 -12.64 -23.89 6.84
N SER A 326 -11.57 -24.69 6.86
CA SER A 326 -11.65 -26.10 7.25
C SER A 326 -10.31 -26.67 7.68
N ALA A 327 -10.35 -27.71 8.51
CA ALA A 327 -9.21 -28.57 8.82
C ALA A 327 -9.57 -30.02 8.53
N VAL A 328 -8.76 -30.70 7.72
CA VAL A 328 -8.99 -32.08 7.29
C VAL A 328 -7.73 -32.90 7.50
N TYR A 329 -7.80 -33.96 8.33
CA TYR A 329 -6.74 -34.93 8.49
C TYR A 329 -6.94 -36.09 7.51
N ASN A 330 -5.87 -36.40 6.76
CA ASN A 330 -5.81 -37.55 5.87
C ASN A 330 -4.93 -38.65 6.48
N PRO A 331 -5.52 -39.77 6.95
CA PRO A 331 -4.76 -40.85 7.59
C PRO A 331 -3.81 -41.57 6.64
N ALA A 332 -4.12 -41.62 5.34
CA ALA A 332 -3.27 -42.27 4.34
C ALA A 332 -1.97 -41.49 4.11
N ALA A 333 -2.07 -40.16 4.01
CA ALA A 333 -0.92 -39.27 3.84
C ALA A 333 -0.20 -38.94 5.17
N LYS A 334 -0.88 -39.11 6.32
CA LYS A 334 -0.45 -38.59 7.62
C LYS A 334 -0.19 -37.08 7.58
N GLU A 335 -1.14 -36.38 6.98
CA GLU A 335 -1.10 -34.93 6.80
C GLU A 335 -2.40 -34.29 7.28
N LEU A 336 -2.28 -33.13 7.90
CA LEU A 336 -3.37 -32.24 8.24
C LEU A 336 -3.37 -31.06 7.27
N TYR A 337 -4.51 -30.82 6.62
CA TYR A 337 -4.69 -29.71 5.70
C TYR A 337 -5.56 -28.65 6.36
N ILE A 338 -5.08 -27.40 6.41
CA ILE A 338 -5.87 -26.27 6.90
C ILE A 338 -6.07 -25.29 5.77
N ARG A 339 -7.32 -24.96 5.48
CA ARG A 339 -7.71 -23.99 4.46
C ARG A 339 -7.97 -22.63 5.08
N PHE A 340 -7.42 -21.59 4.48
CA PHE A 340 -7.67 -20.19 4.81
C PHE A 340 -8.27 -19.44 3.61
N LYS A 341 -9.02 -18.39 3.88
CA LYS A 341 -9.59 -17.46 2.91
C LYS A 341 -9.31 -16.02 3.31
N ASN A 342 -8.90 -15.20 2.35
CA ASN A 342 -8.81 -13.76 2.54
C ASN A 342 -10.13 -13.11 2.08
N ASN A 343 -10.95 -12.68 3.02
CA ASN A 343 -12.19 -11.94 2.76
C ASN A 343 -11.98 -10.41 2.77
N GLY A 344 -10.72 -9.96 2.85
CA GLY A 344 -10.32 -8.56 2.87
C GLY A 344 -10.25 -7.93 1.47
N ASN A 345 -9.96 -6.63 1.43
CA ASN A 345 -9.73 -5.87 0.19
C ASN A 345 -8.25 -5.66 -0.14
N VAL A 346 -7.35 -6.22 0.69
CA VAL A 346 -5.89 -6.19 0.49
C VAL A 346 -5.27 -7.55 0.80
N GLY A 347 -4.09 -7.78 0.23
CA GLY A 347 -3.31 -9.00 0.48
C GLY A 347 -2.96 -9.16 1.96
N ASN A 348 -2.91 -10.40 2.43
CA ASN A 348 -2.57 -10.74 3.81
C ASN A 348 -1.34 -11.61 3.87
N TYR A 349 -0.35 -11.19 4.64
CA TYR A 349 0.67 -12.09 5.17
C TYR A 349 0.12 -12.78 6.41
N PHE A 350 0.40 -14.07 6.58
CA PHE A 350 -0.02 -14.80 7.77
C PHE A 350 0.94 -15.89 8.19
N TYR A 351 0.87 -16.26 9.46
CA TYR A 351 1.69 -17.29 10.09
C TYR A 351 0.88 -18.02 11.15
N THR A 352 0.87 -19.35 11.09
CA THR A 352 0.06 -20.22 11.94
C THR A 352 0.93 -21.07 12.86
N SER A 353 0.54 -21.10 14.14
CA SER A 353 0.90 -22.17 15.08
C SER A 353 -0.39 -22.75 15.64
N ALA A 354 -0.57 -24.07 15.58
CA ALA A 354 -1.79 -24.71 16.02
C ALA A 354 -1.52 -25.98 16.84
N PRO A 355 -1.66 -25.92 18.16
CA PRO A 355 -1.73 -27.12 18.99
C PRO A 355 -2.96 -27.95 18.62
N ILE A 356 -2.75 -29.24 18.43
CA ILE A 356 -3.81 -30.21 18.12
C ILE A 356 -4.28 -30.83 19.43
N TYR A 357 -5.59 -30.74 19.68
CA TYR A 357 -6.25 -31.26 20.87
C TYR A 357 -7.09 -32.48 20.54
N VAL A 358 -6.98 -33.51 21.38
CA VAL A 358 -7.83 -34.70 21.38
C VAL A 358 -8.33 -34.93 22.79
N ASP A 359 -9.65 -35.07 22.97
CA ASP A 359 -10.27 -35.22 24.28
C ASP A 359 -9.78 -34.16 25.31
N ASN A 360 -9.65 -32.90 24.86
CA ASN A 360 -9.13 -31.75 25.62
C ASN A 360 -7.66 -31.85 26.09
N ARG A 361 -6.85 -32.74 25.50
CA ARG A 361 -5.41 -32.79 25.72
C ARG A 361 -4.66 -32.43 24.45
N SER A 362 -3.68 -31.52 24.56
CA SER A 362 -2.78 -31.23 23.46
C SER A 362 -1.85 -32.42 23.24
N ILE A 363 -1.80 -32.93 22.02
CA ILE A 363 -0.97 -34.10 21.65
C ILE A 363 0.24 -33.72 20.82
N THR A 364 0.14 -32.65 20.03
CA THR A 364 1.21 -32.14 19.17
C THR A 364 0.89 -30.70 18.76
N THR A 365 1.85 -30.01 18.14
CA THR A 365 1.66 -28.66 17.59
C THR A 365 2.22 -28.61 16.18
N ILE A 366 1.41 -28.12 15.25
CA ILE A 366 1.84 -27.82 13.89
C ILE A 366 2.19 -26.33 13.78
N VAL A 367 3.15 -26.01 12.92
CA VAL A 367 3.68 -24.66 12.77
C VAL A 367 4.04 -24.41 11.31
N ASP A 368 3.72 -23.22 10.80
CA ASP A 368 4.18 -22.77 9.48
C ASP A 368 5.71 -22.66 9.43
N LYS A 369 6.30 -23.11 8.32
CA LYS A 369 7.76 -23.04 8.11
C LYS A 369 8.23 -21.66 7.67
N GLU A 370 7.35 -20.92 7.00
CA GLU A 370 7.59 -19.59 6.43
C GLU A 370 6.28 -18.79 6.48
N ASN A 371 6.38 -17.47 6.38
CA ASN A 371 5.20 -16.62 6.23
C ASN A 371 4.46 -16.98 4.93
N GLN A 372 3.15 -17.08 5.03
CA GLN A 372 2.26 -17.33 3.91
C GLN A 372 1.70 -16.00 3.42
N PHE A 373 1.34 -15.93 2.15
CA PHE A 373 0.67 -14.80 1.54
C PHE A 373 -0.62 -15.24 0.85
N LEU A 374 -1.64 -14.38 0.89
CA LEU A 374 -2.95 -14.61 0.31
C LEU A 374 -3.56 -13.31 -0.23
N GLU A 375 -3.85 -13.27 -1.52
CA GLU A 375 -4.48 -12.12 -2.19
C GLU A 375 -5.95 -11.93 -1.79
N PRO A 376 -6.55 -10.74 -2.00
CA PRO A 376 -7.97 -10.50 -1.76
C PRO A 376 -8.88 -11.52 -2.47
N GLY A 377 -9.82 -12.10 -1.73
CA GLY A 377 -10.80 -13.05 -2.26
C GLY A 377 -10.33 -14.49 -2.39
N ASP A 378 -9.02 -14.74 -2.29
CA ASP A 378 -8.43 -16.06 -2.54
C ASP A 378 -8.53 -17.02 -1.36
N GLU A 379 -8.38 -18.31 -1.68
CA GLU A 379 -8.23 -19.41 -0.72
C GLU A 379 -6.86 -20.10 -0.88
N LYS A 380 -6.32 -20.57 0.24
CA LYS A 380 -5.06 -21.32 0.28
C LYS A 380 -5.11 -22.45 1.29
N VAL A 381 -4.62 -23.62 0.89
CA VAL A 381 -4.54 -24.82 1.73
C VAL A 381 -3.08 -25.01 2.15
N ILE A 382 -2.86 -25.12 3.45
CA ILE A 382 -1.55 -25.41 4.03
C ILE A 382 -1.54 -26.86 4.52
N ALA A 383 -0.57 -27.64 4.06
CA ALA A 383 -0.35 -29.03 4.45
C ALA A 383 0.68 -29.14 5.58
N TYR A 384 0.36 -29.90 6.62
CA TYR A 384 1.23 -30.16 7.76
C TYR A 384 1.43 -31.66 7.93
N SER A 385 2.66 -32.14 7.86
CA SER A 385 2.99 -33.54 8.13
C SER A 385 2.85 -33.84 9.62
N VAL A 386 1.83 -34.61 10.00
CA VAL A 386 1.51 -34.95 11.39
C VAL A 386 0.76 -36.28 11.46
N ASP A 387 1.22 -37.22 12.29
CA ASP A 387 0.54 -38.51 12.44
C ASP A 387 -0.53 -38.44 13.55
N LEU A 388 -1.80 -38.44 13.15
CA LEU A 388 -2.96 -38.45 14.05
C LEU A 388 -3.72 -39.79 14.00
N SER A 389 -3.11 -40.83 13.43
CA SER A 389 -3.80 -42.11 13.13
C SER A 389 -4.35 -42.80 14.39
N ALA A 390 -3.71 -42.62 15.54
CA ALA A 390 -4.18 -43.16 16.83
C ALA A 390 -5.46 -42.49 17.36
N TYR A 391 -5.93 -41.43 16.71
CA TYR A 391 -7.01 -40.56 17.19
C TYR A 391 -8.16 -40.40 16.19
N ILE A 392 -8.20 -41.19 15.11
CA ILE A 392 -9.22 -41.06 14.05
C ILE A 392 -10.66 -41.20 14.54
N ASP A 393 -10.89 -42.02 15.57
CA ASP A 393 -12.22 -42.25 16.15
C ASP A 393 -12.58 -41.24 17.25
N LYS A 394 -11.75 -40.21 17.44
CA LYS A 394 -11.89 -39.22 18.50
C LYS A 394 -12.16 -37.84 17.94
N LYS A 395 -12.75 -36.98 18.77
CA LYS A 395 -12.93 -35.57 18.42
C LYS A 395 -11.60 -34.85 18.51
N MET A 396 -11.19 -34.25 17.40
CA MET A 396 -9.95 -33.53 17.28
C MET A 396 -10.22 -32.05 16.93
N TYR A 397 -9.40 -31.15 17.48
CA TYR A 397 -9.49 -29.72 17.21
C TYR A 397 -8.09 -29.15 16.96
N ALA A 398 -7.96 -28.30 15.95
CA ALA A 398 -6.80 -27.43 15.78
C ALA A 398 -7.10 -26.10 16.47
N HIS A 399 -6.31 -25.75 17.49
CA HIS A 399 -6.41 -24.45 18.16
C HIS A 399 -5.50 -23.46 17.44
N LEU A 400 -6.03 -22.68 16.51
CA LEU A 400 -5.23 -21.81 15.66
C LEU A 400 -4.81 -20.53 16.40
N TYR A 401 -3.50 -20.31 16.49
CA TYR A 401 -2.88 -19.04 16.86
C TYR A 401 -2.32 -18.36 15.61
N THR A 402 -3.16 -18.23 14.57
CA THR A 402 -2.78 -17.63 13.30
C THR A 402 -2.73 -16.11 13.42
N LYS A 403 -1.55 -15.53 13.19
CA LYS A 403 -1.33 -14.09 13.05
C LYS A 403 -1.46 -13.71 11.58
N TYR A 404 -1.97 -12.52 11.29
CA TYR A 404 -2.00 -11.96 9.93
C TYR A 404 -1.90 -10.43 9.89
N GLY A 405 -1.54 -9.87 8.74
CA GLY A 405 -1.48 -8.42 8.53
C GLY A 405 -0.85 -7.99 7.20
N GLU A 406 -0.48 -6.71 7.15
CA GLU A 406 0.01 -5.99 5.96
C GLU A 406 1.37 -6.48 5.47
N SER A 407 2.25 -6.83 6.41
CA SER A 407 3.65 -7.18 6.12
C SER A 407 4.04 -8.48 6.83
N PRO A 408 5.06 -9.20 6.33
CA PRO A 408 5.61 -10.39 6.99
C PRO A 408 6.22 -10.07 8.37
N TYR A 409 6.45 -8.80 8.69
CA TYR A 409 7.02 -8.35 9.96
C TYR A 409 5.96 -7.79 10.93
N ASP A 410 4.80 -7.37 10.42
CA ASP A 410 3.77 -6.66 11.18
C ASP A 410 2.40 -7.35 11.06
N MET A 411 2.35 -8.62 11.42
CA MET A 411 1.11 -9.39 11.53
C MET A 411 0.39 -9.07 12.85
N MET A 412 -0.33 -7.95 12.88
CA MET A 412 -0.93 -7.41 14.11
C MET A 412 -2.24 -8.10 14.52
N TYR A 413 -2.91 -8.78 13.59
CA TYR A 413 -4.21 -9.38 13.83
C TYR A 413 -4.09 -10.87 14.15
N TYR A 414 -5.08 -11.40 14.88
CA TYR A 414 -5.25 -12.84 15.06
C TYR A 414 -6.55 -13.29 14.41
N VAL A 415 -6.53 -14.52 13.90
CA VAL A 415 -7.76 -15.21 13.54
C VAL A 415 -8.53 -15.54 14.83
N LEU A 416 -9.80 -15.10 14.91
CA LEU A 416 -10.66 -15.24 16.09
C LEU A 416 -12.00 -15.88 15.75
N GLU A 417 -12.56 -16.66 16.68
CA GLU A 417 -13.94 -17.12 16.57
C GLU A 417 -14.91 -15.92 16.60
N PRO A 418 -16.09 -16.03 15.96
CA PRO A 418 -17.11 -14.99 16.08
C PRO A 418 -17.43 -14.67 17.55
N GLY A 419 -17.19 -13.41 17.95
CA GLY A 419 -17.38 -12.93 19.33
C GLY A 419 -16.25 -13.23 20.30
N ALA A 420 -15.21 -13.96 19.90
CA ALA A 420 -14.00 -14.12 20.70
C ALA A 420 -13.13 -12.87 20.63
N VAL A 421 -12.47 -12.54 21.73
CA VAL A 421 -11.56 -11.39 21.85
C VAL A 421 -10.08 -11.80 21.86
N ARG A 422 -9.80 -13.10 21.93
CA ARG A 422 -8.44 -13.65 22.04
C ARG A 422 -8.35 -15.00 21.32
N PRO A 423 -7.18 -15.35 20.75
CA PRO A 423 -6.95 -16.68 20.21
C PRO A 423 -7.01 -17.73 21.34
N PRO A 424 -7.22 -19.02 21.00
CA PRO A 424 -7.21 -19.58 19.65
C PRO A 424 -8.56 -19.58 18.96
N TYR A 425 -8.56 -19.67 17.62
CA TYR A 425 -9.72 -20.13 16.86
C TYR A 425 -9.80 -21.65 16.93
N LYS A 426 -10.90 -22.24 17.43
CA LYS A 426 -11.02 -23.71 17.51
C LYS A 426 -11.63 -24.25 16.24
N LEU A 427 -10.80 -24.86 15.42
CA LEU A 427 -11.22 -25.45 14.16
C LEU A 427 -11.36 -26.97 14.33
N PRO A 428 -12.57 -27.56 14.17
CA PRO A 428 -12.73 -29.00 14.22
C PRO A 428 -11.96 -29.66 13.08
N ILE A 429 -11.24 -30.73 13.39
CA ILE A 429 -10.51 -31.51 12.40
C ILE A 429 -11.42 -32.66 11.96
N LEU A 430 -11.73 -32.68 10.68
CA LEU A 430 -12.47 -33.77 10.04
C LEU A 430 -11.48 -34.84 9.57
N VAL A 431 -11.82 -36.11 9.76
CA VAL A 431 -11.05 -37.21 9.17
C VAL A 431 -11.64 -37.50 7.80
N SER A 432 -10.84 -37.36 6.76
CA SER A 432 -11.21 -37.74 5.40
C SER A 432 -10.03 -38.41 4.76
N GLU A 433 -10.22 -39.66 4.36
CA GLU A 433 -9.25 -40.34 3.53
C GLU A 433 -9.46 -39.92 2.09
N PHE A 434 -8.40 -39.41 1.47
CA PHE A 434 -8.37 -39.17 0.05
C PHE A 434 -6.98 -39.51 -0.45
N GLN A 435 -6.91 -40.11 -1.62
CA GLN A 435 -5.66 -40.40 -2.27
C GLN A 435 -5.44 -39.35 -3.34
N ASP A 436 -4.31 -38.66 -3.27
CA ASP A 436 -3.86 -37.77 -4.31
C ASP A 436 -2.67 -38.46 -5.01
N ASP A 437 -2.91 -38.98 -6.20
CA ASP A 437 -1.86 -39.61 -7.02
C ASP A 437 -1.24 -38.62 -8.01
N SER A 438 -1.59 -37.34 -7.96
CA SER A 438 -1.04 -36.34 -8.88
C SER A 438 0.46 -36.11 -8.68
N GLN A 439 1.20 -35.88 -9.74
CA GLN A 439 2.62 -35.51 -9.67
C GLN A 439 2.89 -34.50 -10.77
N LEU A 440 3.23 -33.28 -10.38
CA LEU A 440 3.63 -32.22 -11.30
C LEU A 440 5.09 -31.86 -11.09
N GLU A 441 5.77 -31.57 -12.18
CA GLU A 441 7.10 -30.99 -12.19
C GLU A 441 7.08 -29.66 -12.92
N ILE A 442 7.86 -28.69 -12.42
CA ILE A 442 8.07 -27.42 -13.12
C ILE A 442 9.12 -27.66 -14.21
N ALA A 443 8.69 -27.64 -15.47
CA ALA A 443 9.55 -27.91 -16.61
C ALA A 443 10.45 -26.71 -16.93
N ASP A 444 9.85 -25.53 -17.11
CA ASP A 444 10.54 -24.26 -17.43
C ASP A 444 9.62 -23.08 -17.08
N GLY A 445 10.06 -21.86 -17.36
CA GLY A 445 9.22 -20.66 -17.27
C GLY A 445 9.82 -19.51 -18.08
N TRP A 446 8.98 -18.57 -18.49
CA TRP A 446 9.42 -17.41 -19.25
C TRP A 446 8.48 -16.23 -19.03
N TYR A 447 8.98 -15.02 -19.29
CA TYR A 447 8.16 -13.83 -19.29
C TYR A 447 7.58 -13.59 -20.69
N ASP A 448 6.26 -13.42 -20.78
CA ASP A 448 5.58 -13.00 -22.01
C ASP A 448 5.39 -11.48 -21.99
N ASP A 449 6.22 -10.80 -22.79
CA ASP A 449 6.21 -9.35 -22.92
C ASP A 449 4.91 -8.79 -23.52
N LEU A 450 4.17 -9.60 -24.28
CA LEU A 450 2.94 -9.20 -24.94
C LEU A 450 1.76 -9.24 -23.98
N SER A 451 1.60 -10.32 -23.21
CA SER A 451 0.51 -10.48 -22.24
C SER A 451 0.79 -9.85 -20.88
N LYS A 452 2.04 -9.49 -20.58
CA LYS A 452 2.48 -9.03 -19.24
C LYS A 452 2.23 -10.09 -18.16
N GLU A 453 2.58 -11.32 -18.50
CA GLU A 453 2.45 -12.47 -17.61
C GLU A 453 3.79 -13.21 -17.52
N TYR A 454 4.06 -13.79 -16.35
CA TYR A 454 5.09 -14.81 -16.24
C TYR A 454 4.42 -16.18 -16.40
N ILE A 455 4.88 -16.95 -17.39
CA ILE A 455 4.33 -18.26 -17.69
C ILE A 455 5.17 -19.33 -17.00
N ILE A 456 4.57 -20.01 -16.02
CA ILE A 456 5.19 -21.20 -15.42
C ILE A 456 4.73 -22.42 -16.23
N GLN A 457 5.68 -23.15 -16.83
CA GLN A 457 5.38 -24.35 -17.58
C GLN A 457 5.50 -25.57 -16.67
N VAL A 458 4.41 -26.30 -16.51
CA VAL A 458 4.35 -27.52 -15.71
C VAL A 458 4.07 -28.73 -16.59
N THR A 459 4.56 -29.89 -16.16
CA THR A 459 4.29 -31.19 -16.79
C THR A 459 3.71 -32.13 -15.76
N ASN A 460 2.61 -32.80 -16.10
CA ASN A 460 2.02 -33.83 -15.25
C ASN A 460 2.68 -35.18 -15.53
N VAL A 461 3.57 -35.58 -14.63
CA VAL A 461 4.28 -36.87 -14.68
C VAL A 461 3.53 -37.98 -13.92
N GLY A 462 2.41 -37.63 -13.28
CA GLY A 462 1.60 -38.55 -12.49
C GLY A 462 0.63 -39.40 -13.33
N PRO A 463 0.00 -40.42 -12.71
CA PRO A 463 -0.97 -41.30 -13.35
C PRO A 463 -2.39 -40.72 -13.51
N VAL A 464 -2.69 -39.52 -12.99
CA VAL A 464 -4.02 -38.89 -12.95
C VAL A 464 -3.95 -37.42 -13.37
N ASP A 465 -5.08 -36.84 -13.77
CA ASP A 465 -5.20 -35.40 -14.00
C ASP A 465 -4.98 -34.61 -12.69
N ALA A 466 -4.46 -33.40 -12.81
CA ALA A 466 -4.13 -32.55 -11.67
C ALA A 466 -4.57 -31.11 -11.92
N TYR A 467 -5.00 -30.41 -10.89
CA TYR A 467 -5.15 -28.97 -10.88
C TYR A 467 -3.88 -28.34 -10.32
N ALA A 468 -3.49 -27.20 -10.86
CA ALA A 468 -2.27 -26.48 -10.50
C ALA A 468 -2.55 -24.99 -10.35
N ARG A 469 -1.81 -24.34 -9.45
CA ARG A 469 -1.78 -22.90 -9.27
C ARG A 469 -0.35 -22.43 -9.07
N GLY A 470 0.08 -21.49 -9.90
CA GLY A 470 1.40 -20.88 -9.82
C GLY A 470 1.48 -19.74 -8.81
N GLU A 471 2.64 -19.59 -8.16
CA GLU A 471 3.06 -18.43 -7.37
C GLU A 471 4.50 -18.07 -7.74
N LEU A 472 4.81 -16.77 -7.82
CA LEU A 472 6.17 -16.25 -7.88
C LEU A 472 6.49 -15.68 -6.51
N LYS A 473 7.46 -16.25 -5.80
CA LYS A 473 7.83 -15.75 -4.47
C LYS A 473 9.01 -14.81 -4.54
N ASN A 474 8.96 -13.79 -3.68
CA ASN A 474 10.03 -12.81 -3.50
C ASN A 474 10.49 -12.17 -4.82
N ILE A 475 9.58 -12.04 -5.79
CA ILE A 475 9.87 -11.34 -7.03
C ILE A 475 9.99 -9.86 -6.72
N ILE A 476 11.09 -9.24 -7.12
CA ILE A 476 11.34 -7.83 -6.84
C ILE A 476 10.60 -7.00 -7.89
N ILE A 477 9.44 -6.47 -7.53
CA ILE A 477 8.65 -5.57 -8.36
C ILE A 477 8.77 -4.19 -7.79
N ASP A 478 9.22 -3.25 -8.63
CA ASP A 478 9.45 -1.88 -8.19
C ASP A 478 10.38 -1.75 -6.97
N GLY A 479 11.27 -2.73 -6.77
CA GLY A 479 12.16 -2.79 -5.60
C GLY A 479 11.55 -3.42 -4.35
N ILE A 480 10.28 -3.83 -4.36
CA ILE A 480 9.65 -4.60 -3.28
C ILE A 480 9.76 -6.09 -3.58
N PRO A 481 10.25 -6.91 -2.63
CA PRO A 481 10.01 -8.34 -2.64
C PRO A 481 8.51 -8.61 -2.48
N THR A 482 7.88 -9.06 -3.55
CA THR A 482 6.45 -9.33 -3.62
C THR A 482 6.23 -10.83 -3.86
N THR A 483 5.11 -11.36 -3.37
CA THR A 483 4.62 -12.68 -3.79
C THR A 483 3.38 -12.47 -4.63
N ILE A 484 3.36 -13.01 -5.85
CA ILE A 484 2.21 -12.91 -6.75
C ILE A 484 1.72 -14.32 -7.08
N ALA A 485 0.41 -14.51 -6.98
CA ALA A 485 -0.24 -15.77 -7.32
C ALA A 485 -0.98 -15.66 -8.66
N GLN A 486 -1.05 -16.77 -9.40
CA GLN A 486 -1.95 -16.93 -10.53
C GLN A 486 -3.40 -16.73 -10.10
N ASN A 487 -4.19 -16.09 -10.95
CA ASN A 487 -5.64 -16.00 -10.79
C ASN A 487 -6.30 -17.37 -11.09
N GLY A 488 -6.86 -18.00 -10.05
CA GLY A 488 -7.52 -19.29 -10.15
C GLY A 488 -6.58 -20.49 -10.30
N THR A 489 -7.07 -21.57 -10.92
CA THR A 489 -6.38 -22.85 -11.05
C THR A 489 -6.47 -23.38 -12.48
N THR A 490 -5.44 -24.07 -12.96
CA THR A 490 -5.40 -24.69 -14.29
C THR A 490 -5.42 -26.21 -14.20
N LEU A 491 -6.24 -26.86 -15.02
CA LEU A 491 -6.23 -28.32 -15.17
C LEU A 491 -5.05 -28.75 -16.07
N VAL A 492 -4.24 -29.67 -15.57
CA VAL A 492 -3.10 -30.30 -16.25
C VAL A 492 -3.40 -31.78 -16.40
N ARG A 493 -3.77 -32.21 -17.61
CA ARG A 493 -4.11 -33.62 -17.85
C ARG A 493 -2.89 -34.52 -17.69
N LYS A 494 -3.15 -35.78 -17.36
CA LYS A 494 -2.14 -36.82 -17.25
C LYS A 494 -1.22 -36.87 -18.47
N GLY A 495 0.09 -36.77 -18.25
CA GLY A 495 1.10 -36.85 -19.32
C GLY A 495 1.17 -35.62 -20.22
N GLU A 496 0.31 -34.61 -20.00
CA GLU A 496 0.33 -33.34 -20.73
C GLU A 496 1.13 -32.28 -19.96
N SER A 497 1.47 -31.22 -20.67
CA SER A 497 2.05 -30.01 -20.07
C SER A 497 1.06 -28.86 -20.19
N ALA A 498 1.04 -27.98 -19.20
CA ALA A 498 0.19 -26.81 -19.17
C ALA A 498 0.97 -25.57 -18.77
N SER A 499 0.51 -24.42 -19.24
CA SER A 499 1.04 -23.11 -18.92
C SER A 499 0.20 -22.49 -17.81
N LEU A 500 0.85 -22.00 -16.76
CA LEU A 500 0.22 -21.30 -15.63
C LEU A 500 0.59 -19.81 -15.74
N PRO A 501 -0.27 -18.96 -16.33
CA PRO A 501 -0.01 -17.53 -16.40
C PRO A 501 -0.14 -16.91 -15.01
N VAL A 502 0.87 -16.17 -14.60
CA VAL A 502 0.83 -15.30 -13.42
C VAL A 502 0.85 -13.86 -13.91
N ASP A 503 -0.23 -13.12 -13.62
CA ASP A 503 -0.37 -11.71 -14.01
C ASP A 503 0.67 -10.87 -13.28
N VAL A 504 1.72 -10.46 -14.00
CA VAL A 504 2.81 -9.67 -13.43
C VAL A 504 3.42 -8.75 -14.48
N GLU A 505 3.31 -7.45 -14.26
CA GLU A 505 3.97 -6.47 -15.11
C GLU A 505 5.41 -6.29 -14.63
N LEU A 506 6.38 -6.77 -15.44
CA LEU A 506 7.80 -6.60 -15.20
C LEU A 506 8.36 -5.59 -16.21
N THR A 507 8.87 -4.49 -15.70
CA THR A 507 9.72 -3.57 -16.44
C THR A 507 11.06 -4.24 -16.80
N ASP A 508 11.81 -3.70 -17.76
CA ASP A 508 13.12 -4.27 -18.10
C ASP A 508 14.10 -4.23 -16.92
N GLU A 509 13.91 -3.29 -16.01
CA GLU A 509 14.64 -3.16 -14.76
C GLU A 509 14.25 -4.27 -13.77
N ASP A 510 12.95 -4.60 -13.64
CA ASP A 510 12.50 -5.77 -12.86
C ASP A 510 13.19 -7.02 -13.35
N LYS A 511 13.23 -7.20 -14.68
CA LYS A 511 13.85 -8.38 -15.28
C LYS A 511 15.34 -8.48 -14.98
N LYS A 512 16.05 -7.35 -14.92
CA LYS A 512 17.49 -7.31 -14.58
C LYS A 512 17.74 -7.66 -13.12
N VAL A 513 16.89 -7.20 -12.19
CA VAL A 513 17.06 -7.49 -10.75
C VAL A 513 16.52 -8.85 -10.35
N ASN A 514 15.70 -9.48 -11.20
CA ASN A 514 15.21 -10.84 -11.05
C ASN A 514 15.79 -11.78 -12.13
N PRO A 515 17.12 -12.01 -12.18
CA PRO A 515 17.71 -12.92 -13.17
C PRO A 515 17.20 -14.36 -13.02
N THR A 516 16.74 -14.71 -11.83
CA THR A 516 16.10 -15.98 -11.50
C THR A 516 14.79 -15.72 -10.78
N ILE A 517 13.74 -16.44 -11.16
CA ILE A 517 12.41 -16.38 -10.56
C ILE A 517 12.18 -17.64 -9.75
N HIS A 518 11.88 -17.49 -8.46
CA HIS A 518 11.50 -18.61 -7.60
C HIS A 518 10.03 -18.94 -7.81
N ALA A 519 9.76 -19.90 -8.70
CA ALA A 519 8.42 -20.35 -9.02
C ALA A 519 8.00 -21.47 -8.06
N VAL A 520 6.82 -21.32 -7.47
CA VAL A 520 6.18 -22.33 -6.63
C VAL A 520 4.86 -22.72 -7.28
N VAL A 521 4.62 -24.00 -7.46
CA VAL A 521 3.35 -24.52 -7.96
C VAL A 521 2.69 -25.38 -6.89
N TYR A 522 1.51 -24.97 -6.46
CA TYR A 522 0.63 -25.78 -5.62
C TYR A 522 -0.27 -26.60 -6.53
N TYR A 523 -0.39 -27.90 -6.26
CA TYR A 523 -1.16 -28.78 -7.12
C TYR A 523 -1.81 -29.93 -6.36
N GLY A 524 -2.82 -30.53 -6.98
CA GLY A 524 -3.51 -31.70 -6.44
C GLY A 524 -4.53 -32.26 -7.42
N GLN A 525 -5.06 -33.44 -7.13
CA GLN A 525 -6.05 -34.10 -8.00
C GLN A 525 -7.41 -33.39 -8.00
N SER A 526 -7.73 -32.62 -6.95
CA SER A 526 -8.95 -31.83 -6.83
C SER A 526 -8.65 -30.34 -6.89
N GLN A 527 -9.47 -29.58 -7.60
CA GLN A 527 -9.36 -28.12 -7.71
C GLN A 527 -9.38 -27.43 -6.35
N ASP A 528 -10.18 -27.96 -5.43
CA ASP A 528 -10.29 -27.39 -4.09
C ASP A 528 -9.12 -27.79 -3.19
N ALA A 529 -8.30 -28.78 -3.55
CA ALA A 529 -7.29 -29.35 -2.65
C ALA A 529 -5.91 -29.40 -3.33
N LEU A 530 -5.28 -28.23 -3.48
CA LEU A 530 -3.91 -28.11 -3.99
C LEU A 530 -2.89 -28.36 -2.87
N ILE A 531 -2.76 -29.62 -2.47
CA ILE A 531 -2.02 -30.02 -1.26
C ILE A 531 -0.54 -30.31 -1.48
N LYS A 532 -0.11 -30.54 -2.72
CA LYS A 532 1.29 -30.79 -3.08
C LYS A 532 1.93 -29.52 -3.56
N ARG A 533 3.26 -29.47 -3.46
CA ARG A 533 4.09 -28.31 -3.85
C ARG A 533 5.26 -28.77 -4.70
N ALA A 534 5.49 -28.08 -5.81
CA ALA A 534 6.72 -28.15 -6.60
C ALA A 534 7.37 -26.77 -6.61
N GLU A 535 8.69 -26.71 -6.59
CA GLU A 535 9.45 -25.46 -6.51
C GLU A 535 10.63 -25.53 -7.46
N LYS A 536 10.95 -24.42 -8.11
CA LYS A 536 12.10 -24.32 -9.02
C LYS A 536 12.53 -22.87 -9.18
N ASP A 537 13.84 -22.65 -9.10
CA ASP A 537 14.43 -21.39 -9.56
C ASP A 537 14.60 -21.45 -11.08
N ILE A 538 13.97 -20.52 -11.78
CA ILE A 538 13.93 -20.47 -13.25
C ILE A 538 14.65 -19.21 -13.71
N GLU A 539 15.65 -19.35 -14.58
CA GLU A 539 16.27 -18.19 -15.23
C GLU A 539 15.24 -17.41 -16.04
N LEU A 540 15.19 -16.10 -15.85
CA LEU A 540 14.27 -15.22 -16.55
C LEU A 540 14.67 -15.09 -18.02
N LYS A 541 14.10 -15.95 -18.86
CA LYS A 541 14.26 -15.89 -20.32
C LYS A 541 13.18 -14.98 -20.90
N GLY A 542 13.58 -14.04 -21.75
CA GLY A 542 12.64 -13.38 -22.65
C GLY A 542 12.17 -14.38 -23.71
N GLN A 543 10.89 -14.34 -24.07
CA GLN A 543 10.38 -15.21 -25.12
C GLN A 543 11.10 -14.90 -26.44
N ILE A 544 11.85 -15.85 -26.98
CA ILE A 544 12.41 -15.72 -28.33
C ILE A 544 11.23 -15.73 -29.29
N CYS A 545 10.96 -14.58 -29.91
CA CYS A 545 9.82 -14.39 -30.80
C CYS A 545 9.95 -15.33 -32.03
N LEU A 546 9.37 -16.52 -31.95
CA LEU A 546 9.27 -17.52 -33.03
C LEU A 546 8.81 -16.91 -34.38
N PRO A 547 7.88 -15.94 -34.42
CA PRO A 547 7.52 -15.24 -35.64
C PRO A 547 8.70 -14.51 -36.31
N MET A 548 9.59 -13.87 -35.52
CA MET A 548 10.78 -13.20 -36.06
C MET A 548 11.74 -14.22 -36.66
N LEU A 549 11.88 -15.38 -36.04
CA LEU A 549 12.69 -16.49 -36.55
C LEU A 549 12.10 -17.06 -37.85
N LEU A 550 10.78 -17.22 -37.94
CA LEU A 550 10.09 -17.59 -39.19
C LEU A 550 10.28 -16.55 -40.29
N VAL A 551 10.13 -15.25 -39.99
CA VAL A 551 10.35 -14.17 -40.96
C VAL A 551 11.80 -14.16 -41.45
N LEU A 552 12.78 -14.32 -40.55
CA LEU A 552 14.19 -14.39 -40.89
C LEU A 552 14.47 -15.60 -41.78
N THR A 553 13.89 -16.75 -41.46
CA THR A 553 14.02 -17.98 -42.25
C THR A 553 13.42 -17.80 -43.65
N LEU A 554 12.25 -17.16 -43.74
CA LEU A 554 11.57 -16.88 -45.00
C LEU A 554 12.35 -15.88 -45.86
N LEU A 555 12.96 -14.85 -45.26
CA LEU A 555 13.90 -13.94 -45.91
C LEU A 555 15.13 -14.66 -46.46
N ILE A 556 15.73 -15.58 -45.68
CA ILE A 556 16.88 -16.39 -46.11
C ILE A 556 16.49 -17.26 -47.31
N VAL A 557 15.31 -17.92 -47.27
CA VAL A 557 14.80 -18.73 -48.38
C VAL A 557 14.56 -17.87 -49.64
N LEU A 558 14.00 -16.67 -49.50
CA LEU A 558 13.81 -15.74 -50.61
C LEU A 558 15.14 -15.28 -51.22
N ILE A 559 16.14 -14.94 -50.40
CA ILE A 559 17.47 -14.53 -50.85
C ILE A 559 18.18 -15.69 -51.57
N ALA A 560 18.11 -16.90 -51.02
CA ALA A 560 18.67 -18.11 -51.63
C ALA A 560 17.98 -18.43 -52.97
N GLY A 561 16.64 -18.35 -53.02
CA GLY A 561 15.84 -18.51 -54.23
C GLY A 561 16.22 -17.50 -55.32
N TYR A 562 16.38 -16.22 -54.94
CA TYR A 562 16.84 -15.17 -55.84
C TYR A 562 18.24 -15.45 -56.41
N TYR A 563 19.18 -15.89 -55.57
CA TYR A 563 20.54 -16.24 -56.00
C TYR A 563 20.56 -17.44 -56.96
N LEU A 564 19.78 -18.48 -56.68
CA LEU A 564 19.63 -19.64 -57.56
C LEU A 564 19.01 -19.26 -58.91
N TRP A 565 17.98 -18.42 -58.90
CA TRP A 565 17.36 -17.89 -60.12
C TRP A 565 18.35 -17.08 -60.96
N LYS A 566 19.12 -16.19 -60.33
CA LYS A 566 20.18 -15.39 -61.00
C LYS A 566 21.29 -16.26 -61.57
N LYS A 567 21.69 -17.33 -60.87
CA LYS A 567 22.69 -18.31 -61.35
C LYS A 567 22.18 -19.10 -62.57
N LYS A 568 20.88 -19.44 -62.61
CA LYS A 568 20.25 -20.12 -63.76
C LYS A 568 20.24 -19.22 -65.01
N LYS A 569 19.96 -17.92 -64.86
CA LYS A 569 20.06 -16.94 -65.95
C LYS A 569 21.48 -16.77 -66.50
N ARG A 570 22.52 -16.79 -65.64
CA ARG A 570 23.93 -16.72 -66.07
C ARG A 570 24.41 -17.98 -66.82
N LYS A 571 23.86 -19.16 -66.55
CA LYS A 571 24.16 -20.38 -67.33
C LYS A 571 23.44 -20.41 -68.68
N ALA A 572 22.24 -19.83 -68.78
CA ALA A 572 21.52 -19.69 -70.05
C ALA A 572 22.24 -18.73 -71.02
N SER A 573 22.89 -17.68 -70.53
CA SER A 573 23.65 -16.73 -71.38
C SER A 573 25.03 -17.22 -71.83
N TRP A 574 25.47 -18.43 -71.48
CA TRP A 574 26.75 -19.02 -71.91
C TRP A 574 26.58 -20.17 -72.93
N GLY A 575 25.35 -20.57 -73.25
CA GLY A 575 25.07 -21.67 -74.18
C GLY A 575 24.86 -21.26 -75.65
N GLU A 576 24.86 -19.97 -75.97
CA GLU A 576 24.36 -19.47 -77.27
C GLU A 576 25.42 -18.91 -78.23
N ASN A 577 26.72 -19.15 -77.95
CA ASN A 577 27.80 -18.85 -78.91
C ASN A 577 28.45 -20.14 -79.41
N SER A 578 27.70 -20.92 -80.19
CA SER A 578 28.28 -21.96 -81.07
C SER A 578 28.58 -21.33 -82.43
N PRO A 579 29.81 -21.43 -82.97
CA PRO A 579 30.22 -20.72 -84.19
C PRO A 579 29.54 -21.27 -85.45
N PRO A 580 29.24 -20.43 -86.45
CA PRO A 580 28.60 -20.84 -87.69
C PRO A 580 29.54 -21.69 -88.54
N THR A 581 29.12 -22.93 -88.83
CA THR A 581 29.78 -23.83 -89.77
C THR A 581 29.57 -23.37 -91.22
N ARG A 582 30.70 -23.12 -91.89
CA ARG A 582 30.82 -22.85 -93.34
C ARG A 582 30.11 -23.92 -94.18
N ARG A 583 29.33 -23.49 -95.18
CA ARG A 583 29.13 -24.24 -96.41
C ARG A 583 29.56 -23.42 -97.61
N SER A 584 30.41 -24.06 -98.41
CA SER A 584 30.88 -23.71 -99.74
C SER A 584 29.75 -23.60 -100.76
N LYS A 585 29.78 -22.53 -101.55
CA LYS A 585 30.12 -22.65 -102.97
C LYS A 585 31.38 -21.83 -103.21
#